data_AF-A0A0F9A2A4-F1
#
_entry.id   AF-A0A0F9A2A4-F1
#
_cell.length_a   1.000
_cell.length_b   1.000
_cell.length_c   1.000
_cell.angle_alpha   90.00
_cell.angle_beta   90.00
_cell.angle_gamma   90.00
#
_symmetry.space_group_name_H-M   'P 1'
#
loop_
_entity.id
_entity.type
_entity.pdbx_description
1 polymer ?
#
loop_
_entity_poly.entity_id
_entity_poly.type
_entity_poly.pdbx_seq_one_letter_code
_entity_poly.pdbx_strand_id
1 'polypeptide(L)'
;IGVWITGRSEEDIAALERLMERGEKNGVYDIELITDIKRLRKEEPNLDIIAAVNAPATGVVMPHLVVIALVENAVLNGVKLLLNKKVTGINIENDSIKGVRTNHGFIETTVVVNAAGVYSDEIAGMAGLNDFKIKPRKGECLVLDKHSCPVKRLIYPAPAKISKGIGILPTIDGNLRLRISITSKTAQQLLTEEKEFSKRLYRLVL
;
A
#
# COMPACT_ATOMS: atom_id res chain seq x y z
N ILE A 1 -12.57 10.64 0.36
CA ILE A 1 -11.66 10.39 1.50
C ILE A 1 -10.26 10.77 1.04
N GLY A 2 -9.83 12.02 1.24
CA GLY A 2 -8.49 12.46 0.86
C GLY A 2 -7.38 11.88 1.73
N VAL A 3 -6.15 12.31 1.46
CA VAL A 3 -4.97 12.02 2.28
C VAL A 3 -4.32 13.30 2.78
N TRP A 4 -3.88 13.27 4.04
CA TRP A 4 -2.97 14.25 4.61
C TRP A 4 -1.60 13.62 4.83
N ILE A 5 -0.59 14.27 4.27
CA ILE A 5 0.81 13.95 4.52
C ILE A 5 1.31 15.04 5.47
N THR A 6 1.60 14.67 6.71
CA THR A 6 1.69 15.60 7.83
C THR A 6 3.12 15.87 8.29
N GLY A 7 3.39 17.10 8.73
CA GLY A 7 4.67 17.53 9.29
C GLY A 7 4.52 18.13 10.69
N ARG A 8 5.56 17.96 11.52
CA ARG A 8 5.65 18.49 12.90
C ARG A 8 6.83 19.44 13.12
N SER A 9 7.68 19.59 12.12
CA SER A 9 8.89 20.42 12.18
C SER A 9 9.06 21.24 10.91
N GLU A 10 9.89 22.27 10.97
CA GLU A 10 10.29 23.06 9.80
C GLU A 10 10.95 22.19 8.71
N GLU A 11 11.70 21.15 9.12
CA GLU A 11 12.28 20.19 8.17
C GLU A 11 11.19 19.41 7.42
N ASP A 12 10.11 19.05 8.10
CA ASP A 12 8.96 18.39 7.48
C ASP A 12 8.25 19.33 6.50
N ILE A 13 8.10 20.61 6.83
CA ILE A 13 7.49 21.60 5.93
C ILE A 13 8.27 21.66 4.61
N ALA A 14 9.60 21.78 4.67
CA ALA A 14 10.43 21.77 3.47
C ALA A 14 10.30 20.44 2.68
N ALA A 15 10.10 19.31 3.36
CA ALA A 15 9.85 18.03 2.69
C ALA A 15 8.45 17.96 2.04
N LEU A 16 7.46 18.57 2.67
CA LEU A 16 6.09 18.68 2.18
C LEU A 16 5.98 19.60 0.96
N GLU A 17 6.70 20.72 0.94
CA GLU A 17 6.79 21.60 -0.25
C GLU A 17 7.33 20.84 -1.47
N ARG A 18 8.47 20.15 -1.30
CA ARG A 18 9.03 19.29 -2.36
C ARG A 18 8.07 18.19 -2.80
N LEU A 19 7.27 17.66 -1.88
CA LEU A 19 6.28 16.64 -2.17
C LEU A 19 5.09 17.21 -2.96
N MET A 20 4.65 18.41 -2.64
CA MET A 20 3.61 19.15 -3.34
C MET A 20 4.03 19.45 -4.78
N GLU A 21 5.22 20.03 -4.98
CA GLU A 21 5.77 20.31 -6.32
C GLU A 21 5.85 19.04 -7.18
N ARG A 22 6.25 17.91 -6.58
CA ARG A 22 6.27 16.62 -7.27
C ARG A 22 4.87 16.13 -7.60
N GLY A 23 3.91 16.34 -6.70
CA GLY A 23 2.50 16.04 -6.93
C GLY A 23 1.96 16.79 -8.13
N GLU A 24 2.20 18.10 -8.19
CA GLU A 24 1.80 18.96 -9.32
C GLU A 24 2.44 18.51 -10.63
N LYS A 25 3.74 18.24 -10.65
CA LYS A 25 4.46 17.71 -11.83
C LYS A 25 3.92 16.35 -12.29
N ASN A 26 3.40 15.54 -11.37
CA ASN A 26 2.78 14.25 -11.67
C ASN A 26 1.29 14.38 -12.05
N GLY A 27 0.73 15.59 -12.13
CA GLY A 27 -0.68 15.81 -12.44
C GLY A 27 -1.64 15.47 -11.30
N VAL A 28 -1.19 15.52 -10.04
CA VAL A 28 -2.09 15.41 -8.89
C VAL A 28 -2.83 16.73 -8.74
N TYR A 29 -4.14 16.71 -9.03
CA TYR A 29 -4.99 17.89 -8.95
C TYR A 29 -5.47 18.16 -7.51
N ASP A 30 -5.85 19.41 -7.25
CA ASP A 30 -6.39 19.90 -5.98
C ASP A 30 -5.49 19.64 -4.76
N ILE A 31 -4.17 19.52 -4.99
CA ILE A 31 -3.18 19.37 -3.91
C ILE A 31 -2.92 20.73 -3.25
N GLU A 32 -2.84 20.75 -1.93
CA GLU A 32 -2.69 21.98 -1.15
C GLU A 32 -1.75 21.76 0.05
N LEU A 33 -0.79 22.66 0.25
CA LEU A 33 -0.05 22.75 1.51
C LEU A 33 -0.82 23.60 2.51
N ILE A 34 -1.19 23.01 3.64
CA ILE A 34 -1.90 23.65 4.75
C ILE A 34 -0.91 23.88 5.89
N THR A 35 -0.66 25.15 6.22
CA THR A 35 0.13 25.58 7.39
C THR A 35 -0.70 26.33 8.44
N ASP A 36 -1.99 26.56 8.17
CA ASP A 36 -2.91 27.16 9.14
C ASP A 36 -3.25 26.17 10.26
N ILE A 37 -2.61 26.36 11.42
CA ILE A 37 -2.81 25.57 12.64
C ILE A 37 -4.27 25.53 13.09
N LYS A 38 -5.03 26.63 12.94
CA LYS A 38 -6.44 26.65 13.35
C LYS A 38 -7.27 25.73 12.46
N ARG A 39 -7.01 25.73 11.15
CA ARG A 39 -7.64 24.80 10.20
C ARG A 39 -7.26 23.35 10.49
N LEU A 40 -5.98 23.06 10.68
CA LEU A 40 -5.50 21.71 11.00
C LEU A 40 -6.21 21.15 12.25
N ARG A 41 -6.22 21.91 13.35
CA ARG A 41 -6.89 21.51 14.61
C ARG A 41 -8.41 21.40 14.49
N LYS A 42 -9.05 22.22 13.65
CA LYS A 42 -10.50 22.16 13.41
C LYS A 42 -10.87 20.90 12.63
N GLU A 43 -10.10 20.56 11.61
CA GLU A 43 -10.42 19.46 10.71
C GLU A 43 -10.04 18.09 11.29
N GLU A 44 -8.85 17.99 11.89
CA GLU A 44 -8.29 16.78 12.50
C GLU A 44 -7.80 17.06 13.94
N PRO A 45 -8.71 17.23 14.92
CA PRO A 45 -8.38 17.70 16.28
C PRO A 45 -7.50 16.74 17.09
N ASN A 46 -7.37 15.49 16.65
CA ASN A 46 -6.62 14.45 17.35
C ASN A 46 -5.15 14.36 16.89
N LEU A 47 -4.74 15.24 15.97
CA LEU A 47 -3.39 15.26 15.40
C LEU A 47 -2.58 16.43 15.98
N ASP A 48 -1.33 16.13 16.35
CA ASP A 48 -0.35 17.13 16.77
C ASP A 48 0.61 17.42 15.61
N ILE A 49 0.21 18.36 14.74
CA ILE A 49 0.86 18.67 13.46
C ILE A 49 0.92 20.19 13.24
N ILE A 50 1.93 20.64 12.49
CA ILE A 50 2.09 22.05 12.13
C ILE A 50 1.87 22.33 10.65
N ALA A 51 1.90 21.28 9.81
CA ALA A 51 1.62 21.38 8.40
C ALA A 51 1.05 20.06 7.85
N ALA A 52 0.33 20.15 6.73
CA ALA A 52 -0.09 18.97 5.97
C ALA A 52 -0.19 19.28 4.48
N VAL A 53 0.26 18.35 3.64
CA VAL A 53 -0.14 18.32 2.23
C VAL A 53 -1.44 17.54 2.12
N ASN A 54 -2.50 18.23 1.71
CA ASN A 54 -3.80 17.67 1.44
C ASN A 54 -3.93 17.28 -0.03
N ALA A 55 -4.27 16.01 -0.31
CA ALA A 55 -4.62 15.54 -1.65
C ALA A 55 -6.02 14.90 -1.62
N PRO A 56 -7.08 15.66 -1.96
CA PRO A 56 -8.47 15.29 -1.74
C PRO A 56 -8.97 14.18 -2.67
N ALA A 57 -8.38 14.06 -3.87
CA ALA A 57 -8.73 13.05 -4.87
C ALA A 57 -8.36 11.61 -4.47
N THR A 58 -7.63 11.44 -3.36
CA THR A 58 -7.33 10.10 -2.84
C THR A 58 -8.62 9.37 -2.47
N GLY A 59 -8.59 8.05 -2.55
CA GLY A 59 -9.70 7.18 -2.18
C GLY A 59 -9.21 5.93 -1.46
N VAL A 60 -10.13 5.24 -0.81
CA VAL A 60 -9.88 3.96 -0.14
C VAL A 60 -10.76 2.92 -0.80
N VAL A 61 -10.16 1.78 -1.15
CA VAL A 61 -10.85 0.63 -1.73
C VAL A 61 -10.50 -0.63 -0.95
N MET A 62 -11.37 -1.63 -1.04
CA MET A 62 -11.08 -2.97 -0.55
C MET A 62 -10.41 -3.78 -1.66
N PRO A 63 -9.09 -4.02 -1.59
CA PRO A 63 -8.33 -4.51 -2.73
C PRO A 63 -8.79 -5.90 -3.19
N HIS A 64 -9.24 -6.76 -2.27
CA HIS A 64 -9.73 -8.09 -2.65
C HIS A 64 -11.02 -8.03 -3.47
N LEU A 65 -11.97 -7.12 -3.14
CA LEU A 65 -13.17 -6.95 -3.95
C LEU A 65 -12.87 -6.39 -5.33
N VAL A 66 -11.92 -5.45 -5.43
CA VAL A 66 -11.49 -4.92 -6.73
C VAL A 66 -10.94 -6.04 -7.61
N VAL A 67 -10.08 -6.91 -7.07
CA VAL A 67 -9.52 -8.04 -7.83
C VAL A 67 -10.61 -9.05 -8.20
N ILE A 68 -11.52 -9.38 -7.27
CA ILE A 68 -12.64 -10.29 -7.55
C ILE A 68 -13.47 -9.75 -8.71
N ALA A 69 -13.89 -8.48 -8.66
CA ALA A 69 -14.68 -7.85 -9.71
C ALA A 69 -13.96 -7.84 -11.07
N LEU A 70 -12.66 -7.57 -11.10
CA LEU A 70 -11.86 -7.60 -12.32
C LEU A 70 -11.79 -9.02 -12.93
N VAL A 71 -11.60 -10.03 -12.08
CA VAL A 71 -11.54 -11.44 -12.51
C VAL A 71 -12.91 -11.93 -12.98
N GLU A 72 -13.99 -11.60 -12.28
CA GLU A 72 -15.36 -11.91 -12.69
C GLU A 72 -15.67 -11.32 -14.07
N ASN A 73 -15.31 -10.04 -14.29
CA ASN A 73 -15.48 -9.40 -15.59
C ASN A 73 -14.66 -10.11 -16.68
N ALA A 74 -13.40 -10.47 -16.41
CA ALA A 74 -12.58 -11.21 -17.36
C ALA A 74 -13.20 -12.59 -17.72
N VAL A 75 -13.73 -13.31 -16.73
CA VAL A 75 -14.39 -14.60 -16.93
C VAL A 75 -15.66 -14.45 -17.77
N LEU A 76 -16.46 -13.41 -17.53
CA LEU A 76 -17.64 -13.08 -18.35
C LEU A 76 -17.26 -12.81 -19.82
N ASN A 77 -16.03 -12.35 -20.08
CA ASN A 77 -15.48 -12.13 -21.42
C ASN A 77 -14.70 -13.36 -21.97
N GLY A 78 -14.85 -14.53 -21.36
CA GLY A 78 -14.31 -15.80 -21.88
C GLY A 78 -12.94 -16.21 -21.34
N VAL A 79 -12.36 -15.48 -20.37
CA VAL A 79 -11.12 -15.90 -19.71
C VAL A 79 -11.38 -17.11 -18.81
N LYS A 80 -10.48 -18.10 -18.87
CA LYS A 80 -10.52 -19.26 -17.96
C LYS A 80 -9.70 -19.00 -16.70
N LEU A 81 -10.37 -18.93 -15.55
CA LEU A 81 -9.70 -18.87 -14.25
C LEU A 81 -9.36 -20.29 -13.77
N LEU A 82 -8.07 -20.60 -13.63
CA LEU A 82 -7.59 -21.90 -13.18
C LEU A 82 -6.93 -21.77 -11.79
N LEU A 83 -7.70 -22.02 -10.73
CA LEU A 83 -7.19 -22.04 -9.35
C LEU A 83 -6.48 -23.35 -9.04
N ASN A 84 -5.61 -23.34 -8.02
CA ASN A 84 -4.80 -24.49 -7.59
C ASN A 84 -3.89 -25.07 -8.71
N LYS A 85 -3.62 -24.29 -9.76
CA LYS A 85 -2.69 -24.65 -10.86
C LYS A 85 -1.37 -23.91 -10.70
N LYS A 86 -0.49 -24.40 -9.82
CA LYS A 86 0.86 -23.85 -9.66
C LYS A 86 1.68 -24.15 -10.91
N VAL A 87 2.25 -23.10 -11.52
CA VAL A 87 3.24 -23.25 -12.60
C VAL A 87 4.53 -23.83 -12.03
N THR A 88 5.07 -24.85 -12.70
CA THR A 88 6.29 -25.58 -12.31
C THR A 88 7.37 -25.53 -13.39
N GLY A 89 7.06 -24.97 -14.55
CA GLY A 89 8.03 -24.73 -15.61
C GLY A 89 7.42 -24.10 -16.85
N ILE A 90 8.26 -23.54 -17.71
CA ILE A 90 7.88 -22.99 -19.01
C ILE A 90 8.63 -23.81 -20.08
N ASN A 91 7.91 -24.26 -21.11
CA ASN A 91 8.51 -24.97 -22.24
C ASN A 91 8.84 -23.95 -23.33
N ILE A 92 10.10 -23.92 -23.73
CA ILE A 92 10.61 -23.07 -24.80
C ILE A 92 11.30 -23.98 -25.82
N GLU A 93 10.93 -23.85 -27.08
CA GLU A 93 11.53 -24.58 -28.20
C GLU A 93 11.74 -23.60 -29.35
N ASN A 94 12.94 -23.58 -29.93
CA ASN A 94 13.33 -22.67 -31.01
C ASN A 94 13.01 -21.19 -30.65
N ASP A 95 13.41 -20.77 -29.46
CA ASP A 95 13.20 -19.42 -28.91
C ASP A 95 11.72 -18.98 -28.82
N SER A 96 10.79 -19.94 -28.83
CA SER A 96 9.35 -19.70 -28.76
C SER A 96 8.73 -20.49 -27.60
N ILE A 97 7.87 -19.83 -26.82
CA ILE A 97 7.10 -20.51 -25.77
C ILE A 97 6.15 -21.51 -26.44
N LYS A 98 6.15 -22.76 -25.95
CA LYS A 98 5.21 -23.81 -26.37
C LYS A 98 4.14 -24.10 -25.34
N GLY A 99 4.40 -23.73 -24.08
CA GLY A 99 3.39 -23.79 -23.05
C GLY A 99 3.96 -23.73 -21.65
N VAL A 100 3.09 -23.95 -20.67
CA VAL A 100 3.42 -23.94 -19.25
C VAL A 100 3.12 -25.30 -18.64
N ARG A 101 4.06 -25.81 -17.84
CA ARG A 101 3.85 -26.99 -17.00
C ARG A 101 3.24 -26.54 -15.67
N THR A 102 2.24 -27.27 -15.22
CA THR A 102 1.61 -27.07 -13.92
C THR A 102 1.62 -28.35 -13.11
N ASN A 103 1.30 -28.26 -11.82
CA ASN A 103 1.07 -29.43 -10.96
C ASN A 103 -0.15 -30.29 -11.37
N HIS A 104 -0.89 -29.93 -12.42
CA HIS A 104 -2.01 -30.71 -12.95
C HIS A 104 -1.98 -30.85 -14.48
N GLY A 105 -0.78 -30.84 -15.07
CA GLY A 105 -0.60 -31.07 -16.51
C GLY A 105 -0.09 -29.85 -17.26
N PHE A 106 -0.05 -29.99 -18.58
CA PHE A 106 0.50 -29.02 -19.52
C PHE A 106 -0.60 -28.13 -20.10
N ILE A 107 -0.31 -26.84 -20.25
CA ILE A 107 -1.17 -25.87 -20.92
C ILE A 107 -0.38 -25.32 -22.11
N GLU A 108 -0.82 -25.66 -23.31
CA GLU A 108 -0.23 -25.13 -24.55
C GLU A 108 -0.55 -23.64 -24.69
N THR A 109 0.48 -22.84 -24.93
CA THR A 109 0.37 -21.40 -25.20
C THR A 109 1.65 -20.89 -25.84
N THR A 110 1.54 -19.81 -26.62
CA THR A 110 2.67 -19.11 -27.24
C THR A 110 3.08 -17.85 -26.49
N VAL A 111 2.25 -17.39 -25.56
CA VAL A 111 2.47 -16.16 -24.79
C VAL A 111 2.20 -16.42 -23.31
N VAL A 112 3.11 -15.91 -22.47
CA VAL A 112 3.00 -15.95 -21.01
C VAL A 112 3.25 -14.55 -20.47
N VAL A 113 2.34 -14.06 -19.62
CA VAL A 113 2.52 -12.82 -18.87
C VAL A 113 2.85 -13.17 -17.42
N ASN A 114 4.02 -12.77 -16.95
CA ASN A 114 4.46 -13.03 -15.58
C ASN A 114 3.91 -11.97 -14.61
N ALA A 115 2.91 -12.36 -13.82
CA ALA A 115 2.28 -11.54 -12.78
C ALA A 115 2.30 -12.23 -11.40
N ALA A 116 3.33 -13.03 -11.11
CA ALA A 116 3.40 -13.89 -9.92
C ALA A 116 3.81 -13.17 -8.62
N GLY A 117 3.76 -11.83 -8.59
CA GLY A 117 4.08 -11.03 -7.41
C GLY A 117 5.49 -11.33 -6.88
N VAL A 118 5.59 -11.72 -5.62
CA VAL A 118 6.88 -12.01 -4.95
C VAL A 118 7.62 -13.21 -5.52
N TYR A 119 6.98 -14.02 -6.36
CA TYR A 119 7.56 -15.19 -7.04
C TYR A 119 7.88 -14.94 -8.51
N SER A 120 7.81 -13.68 -8.98
CA SER A 120 8.00 -13.39 -10.41
C SER A 120 9.41 -13.71 -10.89
N ASP A 121 10.42 -13.64 -10.02
CA ASP A 121 11.79 -14.05 -10.34
C ASP A 121 11.94 -15.57 -10.49
N GLU A 122 11.24 -16.36 -9.68
CA GLU A 122 11.16 -17.82 -9.85
C GLU A 122 10.54 -18.19 -11.21
N ILE A 123 9.43 -17.54 -11.58
CA ILE A 123 8.77 -17.76 -12.88
C ILE A 123 9.66 -17.32 -14.04
N ALA A 124 10.37 -16.18 -13.92
CA ALA A 124 11.33 -15.73 -14.92
C ALA A 124 12.47 -16.74 -15.10
N GLY A 125 12.98 -17.29 -13.99
CA GLY A 125 14.00 -18.35 -14.01
C GLY A 125 13.54 -19.63 -14.73
N MET A 126 12.24 -19.98 -14.67
CA MET A 126 11.68 -21.10 -15.44
C MET A 126 11.72 -20.88 -16.95
N ALA A 127 11.82 -19.63 -17.41
CA ALA A 127 12.03 -19.25 -18.80
C ALA A 127 13.51 -18.98 -19.14
N GLY A 128 14.45 -19.27 -18.23
CA GLY A 128 15.89 -19.04 -18.40
C GLY A 128 16.37 -17.62 -18.04
N LEU A 129 15.48 -16.73 -17.61
CA LEU A 129 15.81 -15.34 -17.26
C LEU A 129 16.21 -15.24 -15.79
N ASN A 130 17.52 -15.25 -15.52
CA ASN A 130 18.08 -15.35 -14.17
C ASN A 130 18.69 -14.04 -13.62
N ASP A 131 18.71 -12.98 -14.41
CA ASP A 131 19.22 -11.65 -14.11
C ASP A 131 18.23 -10.77 -13.31
N PHE A 132 16.95 -11.18 -13.25
CA PHE A 132 15.91 -10.56 -12.45
C PHE A 132 15.77 -11.24 -11.07
N LYS A 133 15.76 -10.45 -9.99
CA LYS A 133 15.62 -10.94 -8.61
C LYS A 133 14.66 -10.07 -7.79
N ILE A 134 13.82 -10.69 -6.98
CA ILE A 134 12.93 -10.02 -6.03
C ILE A 134 13.47 -10.19 -4.61
N LYS A 135 13.52 -9.09 -3.86
CA LYS A 135 13.84 -9.07 -2.43
C LYS A 135 12.60 -8.67 -1.64
N PRO A 136 11.79 -9.61 -1.15
CA PRO A 136 10.54 -9.29 -0.46
C PRO A 136 10.81 -8.54 0.85
N ARG A 137 9.95 -7.56 1.15
CA ARG A 137 9.95 -6.83 2.42
C ARG A 137 8.64 -7.09 3.15
N LYS A 138 8.72 -7.70 4.32
CA LYS A 138 7.56 -7.94 5.18
C LYS A 138 7.03 -6.59 5.71
N GLY A 139 5.72 -6.40 5.61
CA GLY A 139 4.99 -5.33 6.28
C GLY A 139 3.97 -5.94 7.25
N GLU A 140 3.66 -5.22 8.31
CA GLU A 140 2.68 -5.64 9.32
C GLU A 140 1.62 -4.56 9.47
N CYS A 141 0.41 -4.96 9.83
CA CYS A 141 -0.69 -4.04 10.05
C CYS A 141 -1.49 -4.45 11.28
N LEU A 142 -1.92 -3.45 12.05
CA LEU A 142 -2.90 -3.63 13.10
C LEU A 142 -4.25 -3.13 12.58
N VAL A 143 -5.32 -3.85 12.92
CA VAL A 143 -6.69 -3.43 12.64
C VAL A 143 -7.35 -3.19 13.99
N LEU A 144 -7.76 -1.94 14.22
CA LEU A 144 -8.47 -1.53 15.43
C LEU A 144 -9.98 -1.58 15.19
N ASP A 145 -10.74 -1.56 16.28
CA ASP A 145 -12.20 -1.53 16.22
C ASP A 145 -12.76 -0.24 15.60
N LYS A 146 -14.07 -0.22 15.37
CA LYS A 146 -14.80 0.92 14.77
C LYS A 146 -14.89 2.13 15.71
N HIS A 147 -14.79 1.92 17.01
CA HIS A 147 -14.88 2.98 18.01
C HIS A 147 -13.56 3.75 18.17
N SER A 148 -12.47 3.18 17.63
CA SER A 148 -11.13 3.73 17.69
C SER A 148 -10.84 4.83 16.64
N CYS A 149 -11.77 5.13 15.71
CA CYS A 149 -11.49 5.98 14.54
C CYS A 149 -11.65 7.49 14.83
N PRO A 150 -10.57 8.27 14.92
CA PRO A 150 -10.63 9.69 15.28
C PRO A 150 -10.16 10.61 14.15
N VAL A 151 -9.94 10.05 12.95
CA VAL A 151 -9.43 10.77 11.77
C VAL A 151 -10.39 10.58 10.60
N LYS A 152 -10.61 11.65 9.82
CA LYS A 152 -11.60 11.64 8.73
C LYS A 152 -11.01 11.23 7.38
N ARG A 153 -9.68 11.09 7.31
CA ARG A 153 -8.91 10.92 6.08
C ARG A 153 -7.69 10.04 6.34
N LEU A 154 -7.03 9.61 5.26
CA LEU A 154 -5.77 8.87 5.35
C LEU A 154 -4.70 9.80 5.91
N ILE A 155 -3.93 9.34 6.90
CA ILE A 155 -2.85 10.11 7.50
C ILE A 155 -1.52 9.37 7.27
N TYR A 156 -0.55 10.08 6.70
CA TYR A 156 0.83 9.64 6.57
C TYR A 156 1.80 10.69 7.10
N PRO A 157 2.92 10.30 7.70
CA PRO A 157 3.97 11.26 8.04
C PRO A 157 4.68 11.76 6.79
N ALA A 158 5.35 12.90 6.94
CA ALA A 158 6.27 13.43 5.94
C ALA A 158 7.31 12.37 5.50
N PRO A 159 7.76 12.38 4.24
CA PRO A 159 8.69 11.36 3.74
C PRO A 159 10.00 11.30 4.54
N ALA A 160 10.30 10.16 5.15
CA ALA A 160 11.57 9.91 5.83
C ALA A 160 12.55 9.12 4.94
N LYS A 161 13.85 9.19 5.25
CA LYS A 161 14.93 8.52 4.49
C LYS A 161 14.83 7.00 4.46
N ILE A 162 14.28 6.39 5.52
CA ILE A 162 14.34 4.92 5.75
C ILE A 162 13.03 4.22 5.37
N SER A 163 11.88 4.82 5.68
CA SER A 163 10.58 4.18 5.42
C SER A 163 9.49 5.21 5.16
N LYS A 164 8.36 4.75 4.62
CA LYS A 164 7.14 5.55 4.46
C LYS A 164 6.38 5.80 5.79
N GLY A 165 7.01 5.49 6.93
CA GLY A 165 6.45 5.64 8.27
C GLY A 165 5.21 4.80 8.54
N ILE A 166 4.58 5.07 9.69
CA ILE A 166 3.31 4.44 10.07
C ILE A 166 2.16 5.22 9.43
N GLY A 167 1.26 4.53 8.74
CA GLY A 167 0.06 5.17 8.16
C GLY A 167 -1.17 4.87 9.00
N ILE A 168 -2.03 5.86 9.22
CA ILE A 168 -3.36 5.70 9.83
C ILE A 168 -4.40 5.71 8.72
N LEU A 169 -5.08 4.58 8.54
CA LEU A 169 -5.88 4.31 7.35
C LEU A 169 -7.30 3.89 7.75
N PRO A 170 -8.27 4.81 7.74
CA PRO A 170 -9.68 4.44 7.78
C PRO A 170 -9.99 3.44 6.67
N THR A 171 -10.65 2.33 7.01
CA THR A 171 -11.06 1.30 6.04
C THR A 171 -12.51 1.51 5.59
N ILE A 172 -12.90 0.84 4.50
CA ILE A 172 -14.29 0.91 4.02
C ILE A 172 -15.31 0.32 5.00
N ASP A 173 -14.87 -0.57 5.90
CA ASP A 173 -15.72 -1.22 6.90
C ASP A 173 -15.92 -0.36 8.16
N GLY A 174 -15.30 0.81 8.22
CA GLY A 174 -15.32 1.75 9.34
C GLY A 174 -14.30 1.45 10.44
N ASN A 175 -13.42 0.45 10.26
CA ASN A 175 -12.31 0.17 11.17
C ASN A 175 -11.10 1.08 10.86
N LEU A 176 -10.13 1.10 11.77
CA LEU A 176 -8.85 1.78 11.55
C LEU A 176 -7.74 0.77 11.30
N ARG A 177 -7.00 0.94 10.19
CA ARG A 177 -5.80 0.14 9.92
C ARG A 177 -4.55 0.97 10.13
N LEU A 178 -3.66 0.47 10.97
CA LEU A 178 -2.32 1.02 11.16
C LEU A 178 -1.33 0.22 10.34
N ARG A 179 -0.67 0.85 9.37
CA ARG A 179 0.38 0.19 8.58
C ARG A 179 1.74 0.44 9.22
N ILE A 180 2.43 -0.61 9.63
CA ILE A 180 3.77 -0.54 10.19
C ILE A 180 4.76 -1.04 9.12
N SER A 181 5.59 -0.13 8.63
CA SER A 181 6.65 -0.47 7.69
C SER A 181 7.90 -0.85 8.48
N ILE A 182 8.39 -2.07 8.27
CA ILE A 182 9.56 -2.68 8.92
C ILE A 182 9.20 -3.22 10.32
N THR A 183 9.67 -4.45 10.60
CA THR A 183 9.70 -5.06 11.94
C THR A 183 10.57 -4.22 12.87
N SER A 184 10.07 -3.06 13.29
CA SER A 184 10.63 -2.36 14.42
C SER A 184 10.15 -3.09 15.68
N LYS A 185 11.09 -3.42 16.58
CA LYS A 185 10.77 -3.92 17.94
C LYS A 185 9.70 -3.07 18.65
N THR A 186 9.55 -1.82 18.21
CA THR A 186 8.57 -0.82 18.64
C THR A 186 7.12 -1.28 18.48
N ALA A 187 6.76 -2.03 17.41
CA ALA A 187 5.37 -2.45 17.19
C ALA A 187 4.84 -3.42 18.25
N GLN A 188 5.69 -4.36 18.69
CA GLN A 188 5.33 -5.34 19.72
C GLN A 188 5.23 -4.70 21.12
N GLN A 189 6.08 -3.71 21.43
CA GLN A 189 6.02 -2.98 22.71
C GLN A 189 4.76 -2.11 22.85
N LEU A 190 4.11 -1.72 21.75
CA LEU A 190 2.90 -0.90 21.78
C LEU A 190 1.64 -1.69 22.16
N LEU A 191 1.63 -3.01 21.96
CA LEU A 191 0.45 -3.86 22.20
C LEU A 191 0.25 -4.25 23.68
N THR A 192 1.23 -4.00 24.55
CA THR A 192 1.24 -4.51 25.93
C THR A 192 0.59 -3.58 26.97
N GLU A 193 0.21 -2.33 26.63
CA GLU A 193 -0.33 -1.36 27.59
C GLU A 193 -1.66 -0.73 27.13
N GLU A 194 -2.78 -1.37 27.47
CA GLU A 194 -4.15 -1.08 26.99
C GLU A 194 -4.68 0.33 27.32
N LYS A 195 -4.35 0.90 28.49
CA LYS A 195 -5.05 2.09 29.01
C LYS A 195 -4.61 3.43 28.41
N GLU A 196 -3.48 3.50 27.72
CA GLU A 196 -2.96 4.74 27.10
C GLU A 196 -2.75 4.65 25.58
N PHE A 197 -3.09 3.50 24.97
CA PHE A 197 -2.76 3.17 23.59
C PHE A 197 -3.20 4.25 22.59
N SER A 198 -4.43 4.75 22.71
CA SER A 198 -4.97 5.76 21.80
C SER A 198 -4.16 7.06 21.83
N LYS A 199 -3.89 7.65 23.01
CA LYS A 199 -3.12 8.91 23.12
C LYS A 199 -1.65 8.75 22.70
N ARG A 200 -1.02 7.60 22.99
CA ARG A 200 0.35 7.31 22.59
C ARG A 200 0.48 7.06 21.10
N LEU A 201 -0.49 6.36 20.51
CA LEU A 201 -0.51 6.09 19.07
C LEU A 201 -0.44 7.39 18.27
N TYR A 202 -1.20 8.42 18.64
CA TYR A 202 -1.13 9.72 17.95
C TYR A 202 0.22 10.41 18.12
N ARG A 203 0.89 10.30 19.27
CA ARG A 203 2.24 10.87 19.48
C ARG A 203 3.36 10.12 18.76
N LEU A 204 3.14 8.84 18.43
CA LEU A 204 4.13 7.94 17.83
C LEU A 204 3.99 7.81 16.31
N VAL A 205 2.75 7.93 15.80
CA VAL A 205 2.48 7.85 14.35
C VAL A 205 2.63 9.20 13.67
N LEU A 206 2.25 10.27 14.38
CA LEU A 206 2.53 11.62 13.97
C LEU A 206 3.77 12.10 14.67
#